data_AF-A0A8X6QH21-F1
#
_entry.id   AF-A0A8X6QH21-F1
#
_cell.length_a   1.000
_cell.length_b   1.000
_cell.length_c   1.000
_cell.angle_alpha   90.00
_cell.angle_beta   90.00
_cell.angle_gamma   90.00
#
_symmetry.space_group_name_H-M   'P 1'
#
loop_
_entity.id
_entity.type
_entity.pdbx_description
1 polymer ?
#
loop_
_entity_poly.entity_id
_entity_poly.type
_entity_poly.pdbx_seq_one_letter_code
_entity_poly.pdbx_strand_id
1 'polypeptide(L)'
;MTNNVNINDLYLESDFTKSLSDCFCNKKELSFENGAKIINQPFTCCTLPNFIQSKDFMEELKKEIEDIEVELKLSDLYQFKQSKDLSTFKTPYISQLKNLIYGKFLEWMKTITDIPLTDQVDIFCSCYTYTDHLLCHDDELEGRRIAYIYYLSPEWEEKYGGRLDLFNTVNDEPFEIVKSFIPKWNNLIFFEVSPVSFHQVSEIFAFKTRTSISGWFYGPPLNPAIHPLEEVLFQSPTSDTVDLKQWINPTYLQPETQVYIRQSFEESSEIELMDFFQFEKYEEVCNALASNHVKWQQKGPPTRRKYEEAVNIEEMPTIVKECYSLFSSKAFLLVLSHLTGLRLHPDCGTQFADINSSIRKWSPGFYTLLHDQSFMEYATLNAGLCFNCPEWEVECGGYTSYVAKDEKEELLRVDPKPNSLALVYITEETANFIKYVNCRANERSAPSFQDIFSVYREKE
;
A
#
# COMPACT_ATOMS: atom_id res chain seq x y z
N MET A 1 -4.50 47.26 -2.71
CA MET A 1 -5.18 46.81 -3.94
C MET A 1 -5.24 45.30 -3.86
N THR A 2 -6.39 44.73 -3.56
CA THR A 2 -6.57 43.26 -3.56
C THR A 2 -6.57 42.81 -5.01
N ASN A 3 -5.41 42.37 -5.51
CA ASN A 3 -5.35 41.64 -6.76
C ASN A 3 -6.16 40.36 -6.55
N ASN A 4 -7.40 40.31 -7.05
CA ASN A 4 -8.19 39.08 -7.02
C ASN A 4 -7.44 38.03 -7.83
N VAL A 5 -6.89 37.02 -7.15
CA VAL A 5 -6.34 35.83 -7.80
C VAL A 5 -7.43 35.19 -8.67
N ASN A 6 -7.03 34.70 -9.85
CA ASN A 6 -7.94 34.09 -10.81
C ASN A 6 -7.27 32.87 -11.45
N ILE A 7 -8.10 31.92 -11.90
CA ILE A 7 -7.64 30.90 -12.85
C ILE A 7 -7.25 31.58 -14.17
N ASN A 8 -6.40 30.93 -14.94
CA ASN A 8 -5.95 31.40 -16.24
C ASN A 8 -7.13 31.72 -17.14
N ASP A 9 -7.15 32.94 -17.70
CA ASP A 9 -8.31 33.46 -18.44
C ASP A 9 -8.61 32.64 -19.70
N LEU A 10 -7.62 31.95 -20.27
CA LEU A 10 -7.80 31.01 -21.39
C LEU A 10 -8.74 29.85 -21.04
N TYR A 11 -8.82 29.45 -19.76
CA TYR A 11 -9.73 28.39 -19.31
C TYR A 11 -11.16 28.88 -19.07
N LEU A 12 -11.35 30.20 -19.03
CA LEU A 12 -12.65 30.84 -18.84
C LEU A 12 -13.29 31.26 -20.17
N GLU A 13 -12.58 31.14 -21.28
CA GLU A 13 -13.14 31.38 -22.61
C GLU A 13 -14.32 30.43 -22.86
N SER A 14 -15.42 30.98 -23.40
CA SER A 14 -16.65 30.22 -23.67
C SER A 14 -16.39 28.99 -24.53
N ASP A 15 -15.56 29.13 -25.56
CA ASP A 15 -15.29 28.06 -26.52
C ASP A 15 -14.42 26.96 -25.90
N PHE A 16 -13.44 27.33 -25.07
CA PHE A 16 -12.67 26.37 -24.29
C PHE A 16 -13.56 25.60 -23.31
N THR A 17 -14.34 26.33 -22.50
CA THR A 17 -15.22 25.75 -21.47
C THR A 17 -16.23 24.78 -22.08
N LYS A 18 -16.88 25.16 -23.18
CA LYS A 18 -17.81 24.28 -23.92
C LYS A 18 -17.11 23.05 -24.49
N SER A 19 -15.93 23.22 -25.08
CA SER A 19 -15.19 22.11 -25.68
C SER A 19 -14.70 21.11 -24.63
N LEU A 20 -14.18 21.60 -23.50
CA LEU A 20 -13.77 20.76 -22.39
C LEU A 20 -14.97 20.03 -21.77
N SER A 21 -16.11 20.73 -21.62
CA SER A 21 -17.34 20.13 -21.11
C SER A 21 -17.88 19.02 -22.04
N ASP A 22 -17.93 19.27 -23.36
CA ASP A 22 -18.31 18.24 -24.34
C ASP A 22 -17.39 17.02 -24.25
N CYS A 23 -16.07 17.24 -24.12
CA CYS A 23 -15.11 16.16 -24.02
C CYS A 23 -15.28 15.36 -22.71
N PHE A 24 -15.50 16.05 -21.59
CA PHE A 24 -15.68 15.43 -20.28
C PHE A 24 -16.96 14.59 -20.26
N CYS A 25 -18.09 15.18 -20.61
CA CYS A 25 -19.41 14.51 -20.56
C CYS A 25 -19.52 13.36 -21.56
N ASN A 26 -18.87 13.46 -22.72
CA ASN A 26 -18.92 12.43 -23.76
C ASN A 26 -17.68 11.52 -23.79
N LYS A 27 -16.82 11.58 -22.75
CA LYS A 27 -15.60 10.77 -22.63
C LYS A 27 -14.72 10.81 -23.89
N LYS A 28 -14.52 12.00 -24.47
CA LYS A 28 -13.64 12.23 -25.64
C LYS A 28 -12.30 12.80 -25.23
N GLU A 29 -11.23 12.34 -25.89
CA GLU A 29 -9.89 12.86 -25.66
C GLU A 29 -9.61 14.08 -26.52
N LEU A 30 -8.91 15.07 -25.96
CA LEU A 30 -8.54 16.29 -26.68
C LEU A 30 -7.28 16.91 -26.08
N SER A 31 -6.43 17.45 -26.96
CA SER A 31 -5.30 18.32 -26.58
C SER A 31 -5.55 19.72 -27.13
N PHE A 32 -5.44 20.71 -26.25
CA PHE A 32 -5.67 22.12 -26.57
C PHE A 32 -4.33 22.83 -26.86
N GLU A 33 -4.38 23.90 -27.64
CA GLU A 33 -3.18 24.68 -28.02
C GLU A 33 -2.47 25.32 -26.82
N ASN A 34 -3.23 25.67 -25.77
CA ASN A 34 -2.69 26.19 -24.50
C ASN A 34 -2.01 25.12 -23.63
N GLY A 35 -1.93 23.87 -24.12
CA GLY A 35 -1.29 22.75 -23.45
C GLY A 35 -2.22 21.96 -22.52
N ALA A 36 -3.46 22.40 -22.30
CA ALA A 36 -4.44 21.60 -21.58
C ALA A 36 -4.75 20.29 -22.33
N LYS A 37 -5.08 19.25 -21.57
CA LYS A 37 -5.39 17.93 -22.12
C LYS A 37 -6.50 17.28 -21.33
N ILE A 38 -7.37 16.54 -22.01
CA ILE A 38 -8.29 15.58 -21.43
C ILE A 38 -8.05 14.22 -22.07
N ILE A 39 -7.88 13.20 -21.24
CA ILE A 39 -7.81 11.79 -21.62
C ILE A 39 -8.99 11.05 -21.02
N ASN A 40 -9.37 9.91 -21.61
CA ASN A 40 -10.42 9.04 -21.04
C ASN A 40 -9.97 7.59 -20.89
N GLN A 41 -8.70 7.32 -21.17
CA GLN A 41 -8.05 6.05 -20.87
C GLN A 41 -6.90 6.32 -19.88
N PRO A 42 -6.88 5.68 -18.70
CA PRO A 42 -7.80 4.63 -18.25
C PRO A 42 -9.16 5.15 -17.74
N PHE A 43 -9.25 6.42 -17.39
CA PHE A 43 -10.49 7.12 -16.99
C PHE A 43 -10.38 8.61 -17.30
N THR A 44 -11.49 9.34 -17.17
CA THR A 44 -11.56 10.78 -17.49
C THR A 44 -10.65 11.59 -16.57
N CYS A 45 -9.58 12.14 -17.14
CA CYS A 45 -8.57 12.90 -16.42
C CYS A 45 -8.12 14.11 -17.25
N CYS A 46 -8.11 15.28 -16.60
CA CYS A 46 -7.80 16.56 -17.21
C CYS A 46 -6.51 17.13 -16.61
N THR A 47 -5.64 17.68 -17.45
CA THR A 47 -4.43 18.40 -17.07
C THR A 47 -4.52 19.83 -17.58
N LEU A 48 -4.37 20.81 -16.70
CA LEU A 48 -4.37 22.24 -17.00
C LEU A 48 -3.03 22.87 -16.59
N PRO A 49 -2.09 23.08 -17.52
CA PRO A 49 -0.85 23.79 -17.24
C PRO A 49 -1.08 25.27 -16.94
N ASN A 50 -0.19 25.89 -16.17
CA ASN A 50 -0.27 27.32 -15.85
C ASN A 50 -1.66 27.74 -15.31
N PHE A 51 -2.19 26.98 -14.34
CA PHE A 51 -3.57 27.07 -13.87
C PHE A 51 -3.91 28.43 -13.24
N ILE A 52 -3.05 28.96 -12.37
CA ILE A 52 -3.22 30.29 -11.78
C ILE A 52 -2.48 31.33 -12.64
N GLN A 53 -3.15 32.45 -12.93
CA GLN A 53 -2.65 33.50 -13.81
C GLN A 53 -1.48 34.30 -13.20
N SER A 54 -1.58 34.65 -11.91
CA SER A 54 -0.64 35.55 -11.24
C SER A 54 0.60 34.81 -10.73
N LYS A 55 1.78 35.14 -11.28
CA LYS A 55 3.07 34.59 -10.83
C LYS A 55 3.39 34.98 -9.40
N ASP A 56 3.29 36.27 -9.09
CA ASP A 56 3.55 36.81 -7.75
C ASP A 56 2.67 36.14 -6.69
N PHE A 57 1.39 35.89 -6.99
CA PHE A 57 0.50 35.18 -6.08
C PHE A 57 1.01 33.78 -5.74
N MET A 58 1.48 33.01 -6.73
CA MET A 58 1.92 31.64 -6.53
C MET A 58 3.21 31.54 -5.71
N GLU A 59 4.14 32.47 -5.92
CA GLU A 59 5.37 32.53 -5.14
C GLU A 59 5.08 32.81 -3.67
N GLU A 60 4.16 33.74 -3.38
CA GLU A 60 3.77 34.05 -2.00
C GLU A 60 2.88 32.98 -1.37
N LEU A 61 1.98 32.36 -2.15
CA LEU A 61 1.23 31.19 -1.70
C LEU A 61 2.18 30.05 -1.33
N LYS A 62 3.23 29.80 -2.13
CA LYS A 62 4.20 28.76 -1.84
C LYS A 62 4.93 29.00 -0.52
N LYS A 63 5.32 30.25 -0.23
CA LYS A 63 5.92 30.63 1.06
C LYS A 63 4.97 30.35 2.22
N GLU A 64 3.71 30.80 2.13
CA GLU A 64 2.71 30.52 3.16
C GLU A 64 2.50 29.01 3.37
N ILE A 65 2.47 28.22 2.30
CA ILE A 65 2.31 26.76 2.37
C ILE A 65 3.53 26.07 3.00
N GLU A 66 4.75 26.56 2.76
CA GLU A 66 5.97 26.03 3.36
C GLU A 66 6.08 26.33 4.86
N ASP A 67 5.45 27.41 5.33
CA ASP A 67 5.43 27.81 6.73
C ASP A 67 4.34 27.11 7.56
N ILE A 68 3.45 26.31 6.93
CA ILE A 68 2.40 25.58 7.62
C ILE A 68 2.95 24.32 8.31
N GLU A 69 2.47 24.08 9.52
CA GLU A 69 2.67 22.82 10.22
C GLU A 69 1.97 21.65 9.50
N VAL A 70 2.74 20.61 9.21
CA VAL A 70 2.27 19.37 8.59
C VAL A 70 2.51 18.19 9.52
N GLU A 71 1.53 17.29 9.57
CA GLU A 71 1.55 16.08 10.39
C GLU A 71 1.94 14.88 9.54
N LEU A 72 2.77 13.98 10.08
CA LEU A 72 3.05 12.69 9.44
C LEU A 72 1.75 11.88 9.36
N LYS A 73 1.40 11.43 8.16
CA LYS A 73 0.36 10.45 7.88
C LYS A 73 1.06 9.17 7.46
N LEU A 74 0.85 8.11 8.24
CA LEU A 74 1.45 6.80 8.04
C LEU A 74 0.36 5.75 8.22
N SER A 75 0.19 4.90 7.21
CA SER A 75 -0.63 3.68 7.27
C SER A 75 0.01 2.60 6.39
N ASP A 76 -0.68 1.50 6.15
CA ASP A 76 -0.35 0.55 5.08
C ASP A 76 -0.30 1.21 3.69
N LEU A 77 -1.33 2.00 3.35
CA LEU A 77 -1.55 2.64 2.05
C LEU A 77 -0.58 3.78 1.74
N TYR A 78 -0.14 4.53 2.74
CA TYR A 78 0.63 5.74 2.51
C TYR A 78 1.67 6.07 3.57
N GLN A 79 2.61 6.92 3.18
CA GLN A 79 3.53 7.63 4.05
C GLN A 79 3.81 9.00 3.43
N PHE A 80 3.37 10.08 4.06
CA PHE A 80 3.66 11.46 3.65
C PHE A 80 3.30 12.43 4.78
N LYS A 81 3.49 13.74 4.58
CA LYS A 81 3.05 14.76 5.53
C LYS A 81 1.88 15.55 4.99
N GLN A 82 0.88 15.82 5.82
CA GLN A 82 -0.32 16.57 5.43
C GLN A 82 -0.59 17.72 6.38
N SER A 83 -1.02 18.87 5.85
CA SER A 83 -1.56 19.94 6.69
C SER A 83 -2.94 19.55 7.26
N LYS A 84 -3.37 20.29 8.28
CA LYS A 84 -4.82 20.41 8.56
C LYS A 84 -5.53 20.99 7.34
N ASP A 85 -6.85 20.88 7.31
CA ASP A 85 -7.68 21.51 6.28
C ASP A 85 -7.30 23.00 6.14
N LEU A 86 -6.88 23.39 4.93
CA LEU A 86 -6.47 24.76 4.61
C LEU A 86 -7.63 25.74 4.83
N SER A 87 -8.88 25.27 4.85
CA SER A 87 -10.05 26.05 5.24
C SER A 87 -9.93 26.67 6.65
N THR A 88 -9.12 26.09 7.53
CA THR A 88 -8.91 26.61 8.90
C THR A 88 -7.88 27.74 8.98
N PHE A 89 -7.08 27.95 7.93
CA PHE A 89 -6.02 28.94 7.88
C PHE A 89 -6.55 30.29 7.37
N LYS A 90 -5.95 31.38 7.88
CA LYS A 90 -6.39 32.77 7.64
C LYS A 90 -5.29 33.68 7.10
N THR A 91 -4.20 33.09 6.59
CA THR A 91 -3.13 33.86 5.97
C THR A 91 -3.59 34.48 4.63
N PRO A 92 -3.03 35.63 4.21
CA PRO A 92 -3.51 36.36 3.05
C PRO A 92 -3.62 35.56 1.74
N TYR A 93 -2.62 34.74 1.40
CA TYR A 93 -2.58 34.03 0.11
C TYR A 93 -3.41 32.74 0.14
N ILE A 94 -3.41 32.00 1.24
CA ILE A 94 -4.32 30.85 1.44
C ILE A 94 -5.78 31.31 1.46
N SER A 95 -6.10 32.44 2.10
CA SER A 95 -7.48 32.98 2.11
C SER A 95 -7.95 33.34 0.71
N GLN A 96 -7.07 33.91 -0.12
CA GLN A 96 -7.36 34.20 -1.52
C GLN A 96 -7.53 32.92 -2.35
N LEU A 97 -6.67 31.91 -2.15
CA LEU A 97 -6.81 30.59 -2.79
C LEU A 97 -8.16 29.95 -2.44
N LYS A 98 -8.55 29.96 -1.16
CA LYS A 98 -9.85 29.44 -0.73
C LYS A 98 -10.99 30.14 -1.44
N ASN A 99 -10.98 31.48 -1.49
CA ASN A 99 -12.02 32.24 -2.19
C ASN A 99 -12.08 31.87 -3.69
N LEU A 100 -10.94 31.57 -4.31
CA LEU A 100 -10.89 31.08 -5.69
C LEU A 100 -11.51 29.68 -5.81
N ILE A 101 -11.14 28.75 -4.93
CA ILE A 101 -11.59 27.35 -4.93
C ILE A 101 -13.09 27.24 -4.64
N TYR A 102 -13.57 27.80 -3.53
CA TYR A 102 -14.99 27.77 -3.14
C TYR A 102 -15.88 28.68 -4.01
N GLY A 103 -15.28 29.60 -4.77
CA GLY A 103 -16.00 30.52 -5.64
C GLY A 103 -15.89 30.10 -7.10
N LYS A 104 -15.06 30.84 -7.84
CA LYS A 104 -15.02 30.76 -9.31
C LYS A 104 -14.63 29.37 -9.82
N PHE A 105 -13.72 28.68 -9.14
CA PHE A 105 -13.27 27.36 -9.58
C PHE A 105 -14.32 26.27 -9.36
N LEU A 106 -15.03 26.28 -8.22
CA LEU A 106 -16.18 25.41 -7.98
C LEU A 106 -17.28 25.61 -9.04
N GLU A 107 -17.66 26.85 -9.33
CA GLU A 107 -18.69 27.14 -10.34
C GLU A 107 -18.25 26.72 -11.75
N TRP A 108 -16.96 26.89 -12.06
CA TRP A 108 -16.40 26.39 -13.29
C TRP A 108 -16.38 24.85 -13.35
N MET A 109 -16.07 24.16 -12.25
CA MET A 109 -16.19 22.70 -12.14
C MET A 109 -17.62 22.19 -12.37
N LYS A 110 -18.61 22.80 -11.73
CA LYS A 110 -20.03 22.48 -11.96
C LYS A 110 -20.37 22.59 -13.45
N THR A 111 -19.89 23.65 -14.10
CA THR A 111 -20.14 23.92 -15.52
C THR A 111 -19.47 22.89 -16.44
N ILE A 112 -18.19 22.59 -16.25
CA ILE A 112 -17.47 21.72 -17.19
C ILE A 112 -17.81 20.24 -17.00
N THR A 113 -18.14 19.82 -15.79
CA THR A 113 -18.39 18.40 -15.50
C THR A 113 -19.86 18.02 -15.72
N ASP A 114 -20.76 19.00 -15.71
CA ASP A 114 -22.23 18.80 -15.68
C ASP A 114 -22.69 17.88 -14.53
N ILE A 115 -21.89 17.81 -13.46
CA ILE A 115 -22.20 17.09 -12.24
C ILE A 115 -22.86 18.10 -11.27
N PRO A 116 -23.96 17.71 -10.58
CA PRO A 116 -24.57 18.56 -9.55
C PRO A 116 -23.72 18.58 -8.27
N LEU A 117 -22.53 19.18 -8.34
CA LEU A 117 -21.63 19.34 -7.21
C LEU A 117 -22.27 20.25 -6.16
N THR A 118 -22.02 19.93 -4.89
CA THR A 118 -22.38 20.74 -3.73
C THR A 118 -21.36 21.86 -3.51
N ASP A 119 -21.57 22.69 -2.48
CA ASP A 119 -20.62 23.73 -2.09
C ASP A 119 -19.51 23.20 -1.15
N GLN A 120 -19.54 21.90 -0.81
CA GLN A 120 -18.51 21.26 -0.03
C GLN A 120 -17.29 20.95 -0.91
N VAL A 121 -16.13 21.43 -0.46
CA VAL A 121 -14.83 21.20 -1.11
C VAL A 121 -13.77 21.00 -0.04
N ASP A 122 -13.01 19.92 -0.18
CA ASP A 122 -11.81 19.70 0.64
C ASP A 122 -10.61 20.42 0.04
N ILE A 123 -9.77 20.98 0.90
CA ILE A 123 -8.55 21.65 0.50
C ILE A 123 -7.47 21.41 1.55
N PHE A 124 -6.42 20.67 1.21
CA PHE A 124 -5.29 20.42 2.11
C PHE A 124 -3.98 20.41 1.35
N CYS A 125 -2.89 20.69 2.05
CA CYS A 125 -1.55 20.55 1.51
C CYS A 125 -1.01 19.15 1.82
N SER A 126 -0.39 18.54 0.81
CA SER A 126 0.37 17.30 0.95
C SER A 126 1.83 17.54 0.57
N CYS A 127 2.74 17.04 1.41
CA CYS A 127 4.18 17.15 1.27
C CYS A 127 4.79 15.75 1.28
N TYR A 128 5.37 15.35 0.15
CA TYR A 128 6.09 14.08 0.00
C TYR A 128 7.59 14.36 -0.10
N THR A 129 8.36 13.64 0.68
CA THR A 129 9.83 13.69 0.74
C THR A 129 10.41 12.30 0.48
N TYR A 130 11.73 12.15 0.47
CA TYR A 130 12.40 10.87 0.20
C TYR A 130 11.75 9.68 0.93
N THR A 131 11.44 8.59 0.21
CA THR A 131 10.69 7.38 0.61
C THR A 131 9.16 7.51 0.73
N ASP A 132 8.62 8.73 0.75
CA ASP A 132 7.17 8.94 0.85
C ASP A 132 6.45 8.48 -0.43
N HIS A 133 5.23 7.98 -0.25
CA HIS A 133 4.40 7.37 -1.29
C HIS A 133 2.92 7.34 -0.88
N LEU A 134 2.05 7.14 -1.85
CA LEU A 134 0.63 6.82 -1.66
C LEU A 134 0.28 5.74 -2.69
N LEU A 135 -0.05 4.54 -2.23
CA LEU A 135 -0.22 3.35 -3.08
C LEU A 135 -1.57 3.35 -3.83
N CYS A 136 -1.83 2.27 -4.57
CA CYS A 136 -2.98 2.17 -5.46
C CYS A 136 -4.31 2.25 -4.69
N HIS A 137 -5.15 3.24 -5.03
CA HIS A 137 -6.49 3.49 -4.49
C HIS A 137 -7.34 4.22 -5.55
N ASP A 138 -8.65 4.35 -5.32
CA ASP A 138 -9.62 4.93 -6.27
C ASP A 138 -10.23 6.27 -5.84
N ASP A 139 -9.91 6.72 -4.62
CA ASP A 139 -10.52 7.89 -3.94
C ASP A 139 -12.01 7.75 -3.59
N GLU A 140 -12.57 6.54 -3.64
CA GLU A 140 -13.98 6.28 -3.39
C GLU A 140 -14.31 6.47 -1.90
N LEU A 141 -14.95 7.60 -1.59
CA LEU A 141 -15.63 7.86 -0.32
C LEU A 141 -16.93 8.61 -0.60
N GLU A 142 -17.91 8.47 0.30
CA GLU A 142 -19.26 9.00 0.12
C GLU A 142 -19.24 10.48 -0.27
N GLY A 143 -19.88 10.79 -1.40
CA GLY A 143 -20.04 12.15 -1.92
C GLY A 143 -18.86 12.68 -2.74
N ARG A 144 -17.66 12.09 -2.71
CA ARG A 144 -16.55 12.55 -3.55
C ARG A 144 -16.86 12.33 -5.03
N ARG A 145 -16.67 13.36 -5.87
CA ARG A 145 -16.97 13.30 -7.30
C ARG A 145 -15.83 13.73 -8.21
N ILE A 146 -15.10 14.76 -7.85
CA ILE A 146 -13.92 15.21 -8.61
C ILE A 146 -12.74 15.35 -7.67
N ALA A 147 -11.70 14.55 -7.87
CA ALA A 147 -10.43 14.74 -7.20
C ALA A 147 -9.59 15.77 -7.96
N TYR A 148 -8.84 16.61 -7.25
CA TYR A 148 -7.93 17.57 -7.87
C TYR A 148 -6.59 17.66 -7.13
N ILE A 149 -5.54 17.93 -7.89
CA ILE A 149 -4.16 18.09 -7.41
C ILE A 149 -3.56 19.30 -8.12
N TYR A 150 -3.28 20.35 -7.34
CA TYR A 150 -2.57 21.54 -7.78
C TYR A 150 -1.12 21.52 -7.30
N TYR A 151 -0.19 21.48 -8.25
CA TYR A 151 1.23 21.29 -7.97
C TYR A 151 1.94 22.61 -7.70
N LEU A 152 2.54 22.70 -6.51
CA LEU A 152 3.42 23.78 -6.06
C LEU A 152 4.88 23.29 -5.91
N SER A 153 5.21 22.21 -6.59
CA SER A 153 6.56 21.61 -6.55
C SER A 153 7.53 22.39 -7.44
N PRO A 154 8.81 22.52 -7.06
CA PRO A 154 9.84 23.13 -7.90
C PRO A 154 10.07 22.30 -9.17
N GLU A 155 11.04 22.69 -10.01
CA GLU A 155 11.43 21.89 -11.18
C GLU A 155 11.63 20.41 -10.82
N TRP A 156 10.76 19.56 -11.36
CA TRP A 156 10.66 18.14 -11.03
C TRP A 156 10.99 17.31 -12.26
N GLU A 157 11.86 16.32 -12.07
CA GLU A 157 12.30 15.39 -13.10
C GLU A 157 11.73 14.01 -12.83
N GLU A 158 11.57 13.21 -13.89
CA GLU A 158 11.03 11.85 -13.79
C GLU A 158 11.81 10.96 -12.81
N LYS A 159 13.14 11.11 -12.78
CA LYS A 159 14.03 10.34 -11.89
C LYS A 159 13.79 10.58 -10.40
N TYR A 160 13.10 11.65 -10.02
CA TYR A 160 12.78 11.94 -8.62
C TYR A 160 11.55 11.18 -8.11
N GLY A 161 10.83 10.46 -8.99
CA GLY A 161 9.59 9.78 -8.62
C GLY A 161 8.45 10.76 -8.32
N GLY A 162 7.55 10.44 -7.40
CA GLY A 162 6.43 11.32 -7.05
C GLY A 162 5.40 11.51 -8.17
N ARG A 163 5.35 10.60 -9.13
CA ARG A 163 4.44 10.68 -10.28
C ARG A 163 3.03 10.36 -9.84
N LEU A 164 2.04 11.01 -10.44
CA LEU A 164 0.66 10.51 -10.41
C LEU A 164 0.56 9.42 -11.48
N ASP A 165 0.53 8.17 -11.05
CA ASP A 165 0.41 7.00 -11.93
C ASP A 165 -1.07 6.56 -11.96
N LEU A 166 -1.64 6.32 -13.15
CA LEU A 166 -3.01 5.83 -13.34
C LEU A 166 -2.99 4.39 -13.86
N PHE A 167 -3.86 3.56 -13.30
CA PHE A 167 -3.97 2.15 -13.65
C PHE A 167 -5.10 1.90 -14.62
N ASN A 168 -4.93 0.96 -15.56
CA ASN A 168 -6.06 0.34 -16.24
C ASN A 168 -6.73 -0.69 -15.32
N THR A 169 -7.92 -1.14 -15.74
CA THR A 169 -8.67 -2.18 -15.03
C THR A 169 -8.84 -3.43 -15.87
N VAL A 170 -8.83 -4.58 -15.20
CA VAL A 170 -9.22 -5.89 -15.74
C VAL A 170 -10.21 -6.49 -14.75
N ASN A 171 -11.42 -6.82 -15.19
CA ASN A 171 -12.53 -7.25 -14.32
C ASN A 171 -12.78 -6.27 -13.16
N ASP A 172 -12.77 -4.96 -13.47
CA ASP A 172 -12.97 -3.86 -12.50
C ASP A 172 -11.93 -3.78 -11.37
N GLU A 173 -10.82 -4.52 -11.46
CA GLU A 173 -9.68 -4.40 -10.55
C GLU A 173 -8.47 -3.76 -11.25
N PRO A 174 -7.62 -2.99 -10.54
CA PRO A 174 -6.45 -2.38 -11.16
C PRO A 174 -5.45 -3.45 -11.61
N PHE A 175 -4.82 -3.23 -12.76
CA PHE A 175 -3.85 -4.18 -13.32
C PHE A 175 -2.45 -3.57 -13.48
N GLU A 176 -2.26 -2.68 -14.45
CA GLU A 176 -0.97 -2.07 -14.74
C GLU A 176 -1.06 -0.54 -14.89
N ILE A 177 0.05 0.13 -14.64
CA ILE A 177 0.17 1.58 -14.84
C ILE A 177 0.24 1.84 -16.35
N VAL A 178 -0.76 2.54 -16.88
CA VAL A 178 -0.84 2.90 -18.31
C VAL A 178 -0.59 4.38 -18.57
N LYS A 179 -0.63 5.21 -17.52
CA LYS A 179 -0.37 6.64 -17.61
C LYS A 179 0.39 7.14 -16.40
N SER A 180 1.34 8.06 -16.61
CA SER A 180 2.06 8.74 -15.53
C SER A 180 2.16 10.23 -15.79
N PHE A 181 1.95 11.04 -14.76
CA PHE A 181 2.13 12.49 -14.78
C PHE A 181 3.23 12.90 -13.82
N ILE A 182 4.22 13.62 -14.36
CA ILE A 182 5.29 14.23 -13.55
C ILE A 182 4.73 15.52 -12.94
N PRO A 183 4.89 15.75 -11.62
CA PRO A 183 4.54 17.01 -10.97
C PRO A 183 5.18 18.21 -11.68
N LYS A 184 4.42 19.27 -11.91
CA LYS A 184 4.93 20.48 -12.57
C LYS A 184 4.38 21.72 -11.90
N TRP A 185 5.25 22.68 -11.63
CA TRP A 185 4.85 23.96 -11.05
C TRP A 185 3.64 24.57 -11.78
N ASN A 186 2.63 25.00 -11.01
CA ASN A 186 1.40 25.61 -11.50
C ASN A 186 0.57 24.72 -12.45
N ASN A 187 0.73 23.40 -12.41
CA ASN A 187 -0.19 22.49 -13.09
C ASN A 187 -1.30 22.04 -12.15
N LEU A 188 -2.53 22.06 -12.64
CA LEU A 188 -3.66 21.38 -12.03
C LEU A 188 -3.93 20.08 -12.79
N ILE A 189 -4.11 18.99 -12.08
CA ILE A 189 -4.71 17.76 -12.61
C ILE A 189 -6.00 17.51 -11.84
N PHE A 190 -7.07 17.14 -12.52
CA PHE A 190 -8.31 16.67 -11.89
C PHE A 190 -8.91 15.50 -12.67
N PHE A 191 -9.66 14.65 -11.99
CA PHE A 191 -10.31 13.49 -12.59
C PHE A 191 -11.61 13.15 -11.88
N GLU A 192 -12.50 12.45 -12.59
CA GLU A 192 -13.73 11.94 -11.99
C GLU A 192 -13.41 10.76 -11.05
N VAL A 193 -13.92 10.84 -9.81
CA VAL A 193 -13.90 9.74 -8.86
C VAL A 193 -14.92 8.70 -9.34
N SER A 194 -14.48 7.45 -9.45
CA SER A 194 -15.29 6.33 -9.91
C SER A 194 -14.73 5.01 -9.36
N PRO A 195 -15.51 3.91 -9.39
CA PRO A 195 -15.02 2.57 -9.04
C PRO A 195 -13.81 2.06 -9.84
N VAL A 196 -13.36 2.79 -10.86
CA VAL A 196 -12.24 2.43 -11.73
C VAL A 196 -11.18 3.53 -11.81
N SER A 197 -11.26 4.60 -11.00
CA SER A 197 -10.29 5.70 -10.99
C SER A 197 -9.01 5.38 -10.21
N PHE A 198 -8.48 4.17 -10.39
CA PHE A 198 -7.32 3.68 -9.66
C PHE A 198 -6.05 4.46 -10.01
N HIS A 199 -5.39 4.98 -8.99
CA HIS A 199 -4.19 5.78 -9.12
C HIS A 199 -3.29 5.68 -7.89
N GLN A 200 -2.06 6.17 -8.01
CA GLN A 200 -1.09 6.23 -6.91
C GLN A 200 -0.18 7.46 -7.05
N VAL A 201 0.46 7.87 -5.96
CA VAL A 201 1.66 8.72 -5.99
C VAL A 201 2.88 7.83 -5.83
N SER A 202 3.65 7.68 -6.91
CA SER A 202 4.86 6.85 -6.87
C SER A 202 5.87 7.39 -5.86
N GLU A 203 6.68 6.49 -5.32
CA GLU A 203 7.68 6.82 -4.31
C GLU A 203 8.60 7.98 -4.73
N ILE A 204 8.99 8.82 -3.77
CA ILE A 204 9.98 9.88 -3.97
C ILE A 204 11.40 9.32 -3.79
N PHE A 205 12.22 9.42 -4.84
CA PHE A 205 13.61 8.95 -4.85
C PHE A 205 14.64 10.05 -4.61
N ALA A 206 14.20 11.28 -4.33
CA ALA A 206 15.08 12.43 -4.16
C ALA A 206 14.91 13.10 -2.79
N PHE A 207 15.99 13.71 -2.28
CA PHE A 207 15.96 14.61 -1.12
C PHE A 207 15.41 15.99 -1.51
N LYS A 208 14.19 16.00 -2.07
CA LYS A 208 13.40 17.18 -2.45
C LYS A 208 11.98 17.00 -1.92
N THR A 209 11.27 18.11 -1.74
CA THR A 209 9.86 18.09 -1.29
C THR A 209 8.92 18.31 -2.47
N ARG A 210 8.07 17.32 -2.74
CA ARG A 210 6.92 17.44 -3.64
C ARG A 210 5.74 18.03 -2.85
N THR A 211 5.48 19.31 -3.05
CA THR A 211 4.34 20.03 -2.46
C THR A 211 3.18 20.09 -3.46
N SER A 212 1.97 19.74 -3.01
CA SER A 212 0.73 19.92 -3.75
C SER A 212 -0.41 20.33 -2.83
N ILE A 213 -1.35 21.11 -3.35
CA ILE A 213 -2.66 21.33 -2.74
C ILE A 213 -3.65 20.38 -3.41
N SER A 214 -4.37 19.61 -2.63
CA SER A 214 -5.26 18.57 -3.12
C SER A 214 -6.58 18.58 -2.37
N GLY A 215 -7.59 17.95 -2.97
CA GLY A 215 -8.85 17.65 -2.32
C GLY A 215 -9.91 17.19 -3.29
N TRP A 216 -11.17 17.28 -2.86
CA TRP A 216 -12.31 16.75 -3.60
C TRP A 216 -13.45 17.76 -3.65
N PHE A 217 -14.12 17.81 -4.80
CA PHE A 217 -15.44 18.40 -4.94
C PHE A 217 -16.50 17.32 -4.68
N TYR A 218 -17.50 17.67 -3.86
CA TYR A 218 -18.53 16.74 -3.44
C TYR A 218 -19.80 16.87 -4.29
N GLY A 219 -20.54 15.79 -4.47
CA GLY A 219 -21.79 15.72 -5.21
C GLY A 219 -22.62 14.50 -4.78
N PRO A 220 -23.56 14.03 -5.62
CA PRO A 220 -24.34 12.83 -5.33
C PRO A 220 -23.43 11.62 -5.14
N PRO A 221 -23.73 10.72 -4.19
CA PRO A 221 -22.92 9.53 -3.95
C PRO A 221 -22.90 8.61 -5.17
N LEU A 222 -21.79 7.88 -5.32
CA LEU A 222 -21.64 6.84 -6.33
C LEU A 222 -22.20 5.52 -5.80
N ASN A 223 -22.50 4.59 -6.72
CA ASN A 223 -22.74 3.21 -6.32
C ASN A 223 -21.40 2.57 -5.96
N PRO A 224 -21.30 1.91 -4.80
CA PRO A 224 -20.04 1.30 -4.40
C PRO A 224 -19.54 0.25 -5.38
N ALA A 225 -18.22 0.14 -5.52
CA ALA A 225 -17.60 -0.96 -6.24
C ALA A 225 -17.95 -2.31 -5.58
N ILE A 226 -18.20 -3.35 -6.38
CA ILE A 226 -18.34 -4.72 -5.88
C ILE A 226 -17.01 -5.43 -6.10
N HIS A 227 -16.28 -5.66 -5.03
CA HIS A 227 -15.01 -6.38 -5.10
C HIS A 227 -15.24 -7.90 -5.06
N PRO A 228 -14.59 -8.68 -5.94
CA PRO A 228 -14.61 -10.14 -5.86
C PRO A 228 -14.13 -10.65 -4.50
N LEU A 229 -14.79 -11.66 -3.96
CA LEU A 229 -14.32 -12.38 -2.77
C LEU A 229 -13.13 -13.25 -3.13
N GLU A 230 -12.04 -13.12 -2.38
CA GLU A 230 -10.85 -13.95 -2.49
C GLU A 230 -10.82 -14.96 -1.33
N GLU A 231 -11.03 -16.24 -1.65
CA GLU A 231 -10.99 -17.30 -0.65
C GLU A 231 -9.55 -17.74 -0.38
N VAL A 232 -9.18 -17.80 0.91
CA VAL A 232 -7.93 -18.43 1.33
C VAL A 232 -8.05 -19.94 1.17
N LEU A 233 -7.22 -20.51 0.31
CA LEU A 233 -7.22 -21.94 0.03
C LEU A 233 -6.41 -22.70 1.09
N PHE A 234 -7.10 -23.27 2.07
CA PHE A 234 -6.50 -24.14 3.07
C PHE A 234 -6.32 -25.58 2.57
N GLN A 235 -5.26 -26.23 3.04
CA GLN A 235 -4.89 -27.60 2.71
C GLN A 235 -4.70 -28.42 3.98
N SER A 236 -4.88 -29.73 3.86
CA SER A 236 -4.49 -30.67 4.91
C SER A 236 -2.96 -30.82 4.97
N PRO A 237 -2.40 -31.28 6.11
CA PRO A 237 -0.96 -31.45 6.23
C PRO A 237 -0.42 -32.44 5.20
N THR A 238 0.82 -32.22 4.75
CA THR A 238 1.47 -33.13 3.81
C THR A 238 1.65 -34.53 4.42
N SER A 239 1.68 -35.54 3.54
CA SER A 239 2.09 -36.90 3.88
C SER A 239 3.61 -37.06 4.04
N ASP A 240 4.39 -36.05 3.67
CA ASP A 240 5.85 -36.12 3.69
C ASP A 240 6.40 -36.28 5.11
N THR A 241 7.39 -37.15 5.23
CA THR A 241 8.10 -37.36 6.49
C THR A 241 9.25 -36.38 6.60
N VAL A 242 9.23 -35.55 7.65
CA VAL A 242 10.27 -34.54 7.91
C VAL A 242 11.00 -34.88 9.21
N ASP A 243 12.33 -34.93 9.17
CA ASP A 243 13.17 -35.10 10.35
C ASP A 243 13.40 -33.74 11.03
N LEU A 244 12.59 -33.45 12.05
CA LEU A 244 12.64 -32.17 12.78
C LEU A 244 14.05 -31.85 13.33
N LYS A 245 14.86 -32.86 13.70
CA LYS A 245 16.18 -32.63 14.32
C LYS A 245 17.21 -32.12 13.33
N GLN A 246 17.02 -32.41 12.04
CA GLN A 246 17.88 -31.89 10.97
C GLN A 246 17.58 -30.42 10.69
N TRP A 247 16.35 -29.97 10.93
CA TRP A 247 15.88 -28.64 10.57
C TRP A 247 15.86 -27.67 11.73
N ILE A 248 15.29 -28.05 12.87
CA ILE A 248 15.00 -27.17 13.99
C ILE A 248 16.13 -27.22 15.00
N ASN A 249 16.51 -26.06 15.52
CA ASN A 249 17.44 -25.92 16.63
C ASN A 249 17.00 -26.82 17.80
N PRO A 250 17.87 -27.75 18.28
CA PRO A 250 17.48 -28.76 19.27
C PRO A 250 16.92 -28.19 20.58
N THR A 251 17.23 -26.93 20.88
CA THR A 251 16.70 -26.20 22.05
C THR A 251 15.19 -26.11 22.01
N TYR A 252 14.59 -25.83 20.84
CA TYR A 252 13.13 -25.70 20.66
C TYR A 252 12.40 -27.05 20.61
N LEU A 253 13.14 -28.16 20.58
CA LEU A 253 12.60 -29.51 20.66
C LEU A 253 12.65 -30.09 22.09
N GLN A 254 13.23 -29.37 23.06
CA GLN A 254 13.24 -29.82 24.45
C GLN A 254 11.90 -29.52 25.14
N PRO A 255 11.29 -30.50 25.86
CA PRO A 255 10.02 -30.30 26.53
C PRO A 255 10.01 -29.11 27.50
N GLU A 256 11.08 -28.92 28.26
CA GLU A 256 11.18 -27.83 29.25
C GLU A 256 11.17 -26.46 28.58
N THR A 257 11.87 -26.32 27.45
CA THR A 257 11.86 -25.10 26.64
C THR A 257 10.48 -24.83 26.06
N GLN A 258 9.81 -25.85 25.53
CA GLN A 258 8.48 -25.71 24.93
C GLN A 258 7.45 -25.22 25.96
N VAL A 259 7.51 -25.72 27.19
CA VAL A 259 6.64 -25.25 28.29
C VAL A 259 6.86 -23.76 28.58
N TYR A 260 8.11 -23.31 28.63
CA TYR A 260 8.42 -21.90 28.86
C TYR A 260 7.93 -21.01 27.71
N ILE A 261 8.20 -21.42 26.46
CA ILE A 261 7.73 -20.69 25.27
C ILE A 261 6.21 -20.58 25.28
N ARG A 262 5.52 -21.67 25.59
CA ARG A 262 4.06 -21.69 25.67
C ARG A 262 3.52 -20.74 26.71
N GLN A 263 4.13 -20.68 27.89
CA GLN A 263 3.72 -19.73 28.92
C GLN A 263 3.82 -18.28 28.41
N SER A 264 4.95 -17.91 27.81
CA SER A 264 5.11 -16.58 27.21
C SER A 264 4.07 -16.33 26.11
N PHE A 265 3.85 -17.30 25.22
CA PHE A 265 2.89 -17.17 24.12
C PHE A 265 1.44 -17.04 24.62
N GLU A 266 1.04 -17.76 25.67
CA GLU A 266 -0.28 -17.64 26.27
C GLU A 266 -0.51 -16.26 26.91
N GLU A 267 0.56 -15.57 27.34
CA GLU A 267 0.49 -14.22 27.92
C GLU A 267 0.40 -13.11 26.86
N SER A 268 1.17 -13.20 25.77
CA SER A 268 1.29 -12.13 24.76
C SER A 268 0.59 -12.43 23.43
N SER A 269 0.18 -13.68 23.18
CA SER A 269 -0.32 -14.17 21.88
C SER A 269 0.68 -14.02 20.72
N GLU A 270 1.95 -13.79 21.03
CA GLU A 270 3.03 -13.65 20.06
C GLU A 270 4.34 -14.16 20.65
N ILE A 271 5.22 -14.70 19.81
CA ILE A 271 6.61 -14.93 20.20
C ILE A 271 7.53 -14.93 18.97
N GLU A 272 8.77 -14.49 19.18
CA GLU A 272 9.83 -14.56 18.18
C GLU A 272 10.97 -15.49 18.65
N LEU A 273 11.25 -16.52 17.85
CA LEU A 273 12.25 -17.56 18.16
C LEU A 273 13.47 -17.41 17.25
N MET A 274 14.55 -16.87 17.83
CA MET A 274 15.81 -16.63 17.11
C MET A 274 16.57 -17.93 16.84
N ASP A 275 17.36 -17.95 15.77
CA ASP A 275 18.15 -19.11 15.33
C ASP A 275 17.30 -20.39 15.27
N PHE A 276 16.11 -20.27 14.68
CA PHE A 276 15.09 -21.32 14.70
C PHE A 276 15.55 -22.57 13.94
N PHE A 277 16.10 -22.38 12.75
CA PHE A 277 16.71 -23.46 12.00
C PHE A 277 18.16 -23.69 12.42
N GLN A 278 18.58 -24.96 12.29
CA GLN A 278 19.99 -25.33 12.25
C GLN A 278 20.69 -24.51 11.17
N PHE A 279 21.85 -23.94 11.50
CA PHE A 279 22.53 -22.95 10.67
C PHE A 279 22.80 -23.46 9.25
N GLU A 280 23.27 -24.70 9.10
CA GLU A 280 23.59 -25.29 7.80
C GLU A 280 22.35 -25.39 6.91
N LYS A 281 21.20 -25.82 7.46
CA LYS A 281 19.94 -25.88 6.72
C LYS A 281 19.47 -24.50 6.32
N TYR A 282 19.52 -23.53 7.22
CA TYR A 282 19.17 -22.15 6.91
C TYR A 282 20.00 -21.57 5.77
N GLU A 283 21.32 -21.78 5.77
CA GLU A 283 22.21 -21.34 4.70
C GLU A 283 21.92 -22.07 3.37
N GLU A 284 21.65 -23.38 3.38
CA GLU A 284 21.26 -24.11 2.17
C GLU A 284 19.96 -23.55 1.56
N VAL A 285 18.95 -23.21 2.38
CA VAL A 285 17.72 -22.56 1.90
C VAL A 285 18.02 -21.18 1.33
N CYS A 286 18.79 -20.35 2.05
CA CYS A 286 19.18 -19.02 1.59
C CYS A 286 19.86 -19.05 0.21
N ASN A 287 20.83 -19.94 0.04
CA ASN A 287 21.55 -20.14 -1.23
C ASN A 287 20.62 -20.61 -2.36
N ALA A 288 19.69 -21.52 -2.06
CA ALA A 288 18.73 -22.02 -3.03
C ALA A 288 17.72 -20.95 -3.47
N LEU A 289 17.19 -20.16 -2.52
CA LEU A 289 16.27 -19.06 -2.79
C LEU A 289 16.92 -17.89 -3.55
N ALA A 290 18.23 -17.67 -3.36
CA ALA A 290 19.00 -16.69 -4.12
C ALA A 290 19.38 -17.17 -5.54
N SER A 291 19.13 -18.45 -5.87
CA SER A 291 19.48 -19.02 -7.17
C SER A 291 18.43 -18.71 -8.24
N ASN A 292 18.84 -18.74 -9.51
CA ASN A 292 17.93 -18.57 -10.66
C ASN A 292 17.02 -19.80 -10.92
N HIS A 293 17.06 -20.82 -10.04
CA HIS A 293 16.21 -22.00 -10.16
C HIS A 293 14.82 -21.81 -9.56
N VAL A 294 14.62 -20.76 -8.76
CA VAL A 294 13.30 -20.41 -8.23
C VAL A 294 12.58 -19.51 -9.22
N LYS A 295 11.44 -19.99 -9.72
CA LYS A 295 10.51 -19.20 -10.54
C LYS A 295 9.57 -18.43 -9.64
N TRP A 296 9.47 -17.12 -9.88
CA TRP A 296 8.62 -16.20 -9.12
C TRP A 296 7.48 -15.68 -10.00
N GLN A 297 6.31 -15.47 -9.41
CA GLN A 297 5.17 -14.81 -10.05
C GLN A 297 4.72 -13.62 -9.20
N GLN A 298 4.52 -12.47 -9.82
CA GLN A 298 3.97 -11.31 -9.14
C GLN A 298 2.50 -11.54 -8.78
N LYS A 299 2.14 -11.31 -7.52
CA LYS A 299 0.79 -11.36 -6.98
C LYS A 299 0.18 -9.96 -6.95
N GLY A 300 -1.12 -9.89 -7.22
CA GLY A 300 -1.95 -8.68 -7.22
C GLY A 300 -3.34 -8.97 -6.65
N PRO A 301 -4.33 -8.08 -6.88
CA PRO A 301 -4.21 -6.80 -7.57
C PRO A 301 -3.50 -5.71 -6.72
N PRO A 302 -3.03 -4.60 -7.32
CA PRO A 302 -2.30 -3.53 -6.62
C PRO A 302 -3.06 -2.87 -5.45
N THR A 303 -4.39 -2.93 -5.42
CA THR A 303 -5.20 -2.43 -4.28
C THR A 303 -5.14 -3.33 -3.05
N ARG A 304 -4.55 -4.52 -3.15
CA ARG A 304 -4.41 -5.48 -2.04
C ARG A 304 -2.96 -5.84 -1.78
N ARG A 305 -2.18 -6.05 -2.84
CA ARG A 305 -0.83 -6.56 -2.74
C ARG A 305 -0.02 -6.33 -4.01
N LYS A 306 1.29 -6.28 -3.81
CA LYS A 306 2.28 -6.40 -4.87
C LYS A 306 3.51 -7.06 -4.27
N TYR A 307 3.70 -8.34 -4.54
CA TYR A 307 4.91 -9.09 -4.16
C TYR A 307 5.13 -10.25 -5.11
N GLU A 308 6.24 -10.98 -4.95
CA GLU A 308 6.52 -12.17 -5.73
C GLU A 308 6.32 -13.45 -4.89
N GLU A 309 5.66 -14.45 -5.46
CA GLU A 309 5.41 -15.74 -4.81
C GLU A 309 6.05 -16.87 -5.64
N ALA A 310 6.61 -17.88 -4.98
CA ALA A 310 7.24 -19.00 -5.65
C ALA A 310 6.21 -19.81 -6.45
N VAL A 311 6.52 -20.11 -7.71
CA VAL A 311 5.61 -20.81 -8.64
C VAL A 311 5.86 -22.31 -8.59
N ASN A 312 4.81 -23.10 -8.34
CA ASN A 312 4.86 -24.56 -8.37
C ASN A 312 6.00 -25.14 -7.50
N ILE A 313 5.70 -25.34 -6.21
CA ILE A 313 6.68 -25.85 -5.23
C ILE A 313 7.38 -27.12 -5.71
N GLU A 314 6.72 -28.00 -6.46
CA GLU A 314 7.30 -29.28 -6.93
C GLU A 314 8.53 -29.13 -7.84
N GLU A 315 8.62 -28.02 -8.58
CA GLU A 315 9.73 -27.70 -9.47
C GLU A 315 10.93 -27.04 -8.76
N MET A 316 10.80 -26.74 -7.46
CA MET A 316 11.83 -26.02 -6.70
C MET A 316 13.01 -26.90 -6.30
N PRO A 317 14.18 -26.29 -5.98
CA PRO A 317 15.29 -27.02 -5.40
C PRO A 317 14.85 -27.86 -4.20
N THR A 318 15.38 -29.09 -4.08
CA THR A 318 14.94 -30.05 -3.06
C THR A 318 14.90 -29.47 -1.66
N ILE A 319 15.93 -28.70 -1.26
CA ILE A 319 15.98 -28.08 0.07
C ILE A 319 14.83 -27.09 0.32
N VAL A 320 14.38 -26.36 -0.71
CA VAL A 320 13.25 -25.44 -0.61
C VAL A 320 11.94 -26.21 -0.46
N LYS A 321 11.80 -27.33 -1.17
CA LYS A 321 10.64 -28.23 -1.06
C LYS A 321 10.55 -28.87 0.31
N GLU A 322 11.67 -29.33 0.85
CA GLU A 322 11.75 -29.87 2.21
C GLU A 322 11.40 -28.81 3.25
N CYS A 323 11.90 -27.57 3.09
CA CYS A 323 11.55 -26.44 3.95
C CYS A 323 10.06 -26.11 3.89
N TYR A 324 9.46 -26.06 2.70
CA TYR A 324 8.02 -25.88 2.53
C TYR A 324 7.23 -27.01 3.20
N SER A 325 7.66 -28.25 2.98
CA SER A 325 7.03 -29.45 3.54
C SER A 325 7.10 -29.46 5.06
N LEU A 326 8.18 -28.97 5.67
CA LEU A 326 8.31 -28.82 7.12
C LEU A 326 7.15 -28.00 7.69
N PHE A 327 6.91 -26.79 7.17
CA PHE A 327 5.83 -25.90 7.63
C PHE A 327 4.43 -26.50 7.44
N SER A 328 4.27 -27.44 6.51
CA SER A 328 3.01 -28.13 6.24
C SER A 328 2.95 -29.55 6.82
N SER A 329 3.95 -29.97 7.59
CA SER A 329 4.07 -31.36 8.07
C SER A 329 3.32 -31.61 9.37
N LYS A 330 2.86 -32.85 9.55
CA LYS A 330 2.22 -33.31 10.79
C LYS A 330 3.13 -33.13 12.01
N ALA A 331 4.42 -33.42 11.85
CA ALA A 331 5.40 -33.31 12.92
C ALA A 331 5.56 -31.85 13.39
N PHE A 332 5.55 -30.90 12.46
CA PHE A 332 5.66 -29.48 12.80
C PHE A 332 4.40 -28.93 13.46
N LEU A 333 3.21 -29.38 13.05
CA LEU A 333 1.97 -29.02 13.74
C LEU A 333 1.97 -29.44 15.22
N LEU A 334 2.57 -30.60 15.54
CA LEU A 334 2.73 -31.02 16.94
C LEU A 334 3.67 -30.08 17.70
N VAL A 335 4.79 -29.67 17.09
CA VAL A 335 5.70 -28.68 17.67
C VAL A 335 4.96 -27.35 17.92
N LEU A 336 4.26 -26.81 16.93
CA LEU A 336 3.49 -25.58 17.08
C LEU A 336 2.42 -25.71 18.18
N SER A 337 1.74 -26.86 18.27
CA SER A 337 0.76 -27.11 19.34
C SER A 337 1.40 -27.06 20.73
N HIS A 338 2.62 -27.61 20.88
CA HIS A 338 3.35 -27.55 22.14
C HIS A 338 3.86 -26.14 22.47
N LEU A 339 4.30 -25.37 21.45
CA LEU A 339 4.83 -24.02 21.63
C LEU A 339 3.73 -22.98 21.91
N THR A 340 2.51 -23.18 21.40
CA THR A 340 1.45 -22.16 21.45
C THR A 340 0.27 -22.56 22.32
N GLY A 341 0.13 -23.85 22.64
CA GLY A 341 -1.03 -24.38 23.34
C GLY A 341 -2.26 -24.62 22.47
N LEU A 342 -2.21 -24.26 21.18
CA LEU A 342 -3.26 -24.50 20.20
C LEU A 342 -3.36 -25.99 19.83
N ARG A 343 -4.53 -26.41 19.34
CA ARG A 343 -4.88 -27.79 18.99
C ARG A 343 -4.68 -28.06 17.50
N LEU A 344 -3.45 -27.90 17.03
CA LEU A 344 -3.13 -28.03 15.60
C LEU A 344 -2.86 -29.49 15.17
N HIS A 345 -2.64 -30.40 16.14
CA HIS A 345 -2.36 -31.81 15.93
C HIS A 345 -3.34 -32.72 16.70
N PRO A 346 -3.73 -33.90 16.20
CA PRO A 346 -4.65 -34.83 16.88
C PRO A 346 -4.22 -35.31 18.27
N ASP A 347 -2.94 -35.23 18.61
CA ASP A 347 -2.45 -35.56 19.96
C ASP A 347 -2.81 -34.46 20.99
N CYS A 348 -3.07 -33.24 20.51
CA CYS A 348 -3.48 -32.08 21.32
C CYS A 348 -4.95 -31.70 21.10
N GLY A 349 -5.55 -32.16 20.00
CA GLY A 349 -6.91 -31.87 19.56
C GLY A 349 -7.65 -33.11 19.07
N THR A 350 -8.54 -32.94 18.09
CA THR A 350 -9.30 -34.05 17.47
C THR A 350 -8.89 -34.28 16.02
N GLN A 351 -8.37 -33.26 15.35
CA GLN A 351 -8.03 -33.25 13.93
C GLN A 351 -6.72 -32.48 13.69
N PHE A 352 -6.22 -32.55 12.46
CA PHE A 352 -5.15 -31.67 12.02
C PHE A 352 -5.70 -30.29 11.66
N ALA A 353 -4.91 -29.26 11.95
CA ALA A 353 -5.16 -27.91 11.46
C ALA A 353 -5.21 -27.86 9.92
N ASP A 354 -5.96 -26.89 9.43
CA ASP A 354 -5.92 -26.45 8.04
C ASP A 354 -4.74 -25.49 7.85
N ILE A 355 -4.00 -25.64 6.76
CA ILE A 355 -2.74 -24.93 6.49
C ILE A 355 -2.81 -24.15 5.18
N ASN A 356 -2.37 -22.90 5.17
CA ASN A 356 -2.04 -22.18 3.95
C ASN A 356 -0.60 -21.67 4.07
N SER A 357 0.29 -22.11 3.17
CA SER A 357 1.70 -21.73 3.21
C SER A 357 2.13 -21.11 1.90
N SER A 358 2.98 -20.10 1.97
CA SER A 358 3.52 -19.39 0.81
C SER A 358 5.00 -19.11 1.00
N ILE A 359 5.79 -19.21 -0.07
CA ILE A 359 7.16 -18.69 -0.12
C ILE A 359 7.12 -17.41 -0.93
N ARG A 360 7.50 -16.30 -0.30
CA ARG A 360 7.35 -14.96 -0.87
C ARG A 360 8.70 -14.29 -0.98
N LYS A 361 8.79 -13.33 -1.89
CA LYS A 361 9.96 -12.48 -2.11
C LYS A 361 9.53 -11.03 -2.07
N TRP A 362 10.27 -10.26 -1.28
CA TRP A 362 10.03 -8.86 -0.95
C TRP A 362 11.16 -8.01 -1.53
N SER A 363 10.83 -7.13 -2.47
CA SER A 363 11.77 -6.25 -3.17
C SER A 363 11.26 -4.81 -3.09
N PRO A 364 12.10 -3.78 -3.40
CA PRO A 364 11.66 -2.40 -3.39
C PRO A 364 10.44 -2.21 -4.30
N GLY A 365 9.40 -1.55 -3.79
CA GLY A 365 8.11 -1.42 -4.46
C GLY A 365 7.04 -2.44 -4.05
N PHE A 366 7.37 -3.42 -3.20
CA PHE A 366 6.43 -4.48 -2.77
C PHE A 366 5.77 -4.18 -1.43
N TYR A 367 4.53 -4.65 -1.26
CA TYR A 367 3.65 -4.37 -0.12
C TYR A 367 2.43 -5.30 -0.07
N THR A 368 1.71 -5.26 1.05
CA THR A 368 0.28 -5.61 1.11
C THR A 368 -0.51 -4.47 1.77
N LEU A 369 -1.81 -4.43 1.52
CA LEU A 369 -2.76 -3.43 2.03
C LEU A 369 -3.89 -4.11 2.78
N LEU A 370 -4.45 -3.40 3.75
CA LEU A 370 -5.67 -3.79 4.42
C LEU A 370 -6.87 -3.45 3.53
N HIS A 371 -7.85 -4.35 3.53
CA HIS A 371 -9.13 -4.22 2.84
C HIS A 371 -10.20 -4.99 3.63
N ASP A 372 -11.47 -4.86 3.23
CA ASP A 372 -12.61 -5.46 3.96
C ASP A 372 -12.48 -6.98 4.20
N GLN A 373 -11.76 -7.67 3.31
CA GLN A 373 -11.55 -9.12 3.38
C GLN A 373 -10.23 -9.52 4.09
N SER A 374 -9.48 -8.56 4.64
CA SER A 374 -8.26 -8.85 5.41
C SER A 374 -8.55 -9.44 6.79
N PHE A 375 -9.77 -9.26 7.30
CA PHE A 375 -10.23 -9.80 8.59
C PHE A 375 -10.91 -11.15 8.35
N MET A 376 -10.30 -12.21 8.84
CA MET A 376 -10.81 -13.58 8.66
C MET A 376 -12.00 -13.83 9.59
N GLU A 377 -12.93 -14.70 9.20
CA GLU A 377 -14.09 -15.06 10.03
C GLU A 377 -13.74 -16.03 11.20
N TYR A 378 -12.46 -16.29 11.41
CA TYR A 378 -11.95 -17.25 12.40
C TYR A 378 -10.53 -16.87 12.82
N ALA A 379 -10.18 -17.27 14.04
CA ALA A 379 -8.83 -17.11 14.56
C ALA A 379 -7.81 -18.02 13.84
N THR A 380 -6.59 -17.53 13.71
CA THR A 380 -5.48 -18.26 13.06
C THR A 380 -4.15 -18.02 13.78
N LEU A 381 -3.22 -18.93 13.60
CA LEU A 381 -1.81 -18.74 13.95
C LEU A 381 -1.02 -18.41 12.68
N ASN A 382 -0.41 -17.24 12.64
CA ASN A 382 0.58 -16.88 11.63
C ASN A 382 1.96 -17.35 12.06
N ALA A 383 2.71 -17.95 11.13
CA ALA A 383 4.11 -18.30 11.30
C ALA A 383 4.93 -17.76 10.13
N GLY A 384 5.89 -16.88 10.41
CA GLY A 384 6.78 -16.29 9.42
C GLY A 384 8.25 -16.56 9.73
N LEU A 385 9.03 -16.94 8.73
CA LEU A 385 10.49 -17.04 8.84
C LEU A 385 11.16 -16.41 7.61
N CYS A 386 12.03 -15.43 7.86
CA CYS A 386 12.71 -14.69 6.80
C CYS A 386 14.09 -15.28 6.44
N PHE A 387 14.45 -15.14 5.17
CA PHE A 387 15.70 -15.56 4.55
C PHE A 387 16.35 -14.37 3.83
N ASN A 388 17.68 -14.37 3.69
CA ASN A 388 18.41 -13.37 2.91
C ASN A 388 18.12 -11.90 3.30
N CYS A 389 17.87 -11.62 4.58
CA CYS A 389 17.67 -10.28 5.15
C CYS A 389 18.77 -9.87 6.16
N PRO A 390 20.08 -9.95 5.80
CA PRO A 390 21.13 -9.54 6.73
C PRO A 390 21.03 -8.03 7.00
N GLU A 391 21.03 -7.65 8.28
CA GLU A 391 21.05 -6.23 8.70
C GLU A 391 19.92 -5.39 8.07
N TRP A 392 18.72 -5.97 7.90
CA TRP A 392 17.56 -5.24 7.37
C TRP A 392 17.12 -4.16 8.34
N GLU A 393 17.14 -2.91 7.89
CA GLU A 393 16.77 -1.76 8.71
C GLU A 393 15.26 -1.48 8.65
N VAL A 394 14.70 -1.05 9.77
CA VAL A 394 13.26 -0.75 9.91
C VAL A 394 12.79 0.34 8.97
N GLU A 395 13.70 1.25 8.60
CA GLU A 395 13.47 2.35 7.67
C GLU A 395 13.31 1.87 6.22
N CYS A 396 13.69 0.65 5.88
CA CYS A 396 13.49 0.07 4.55
C CYS A 396 12.04 -0.40 4.32
N GLY A 397 11.22 -0.50 5.37
CA GLY A 397 9.91 -1.13 5.30
C GLY A 397 10.00 -2.67 5.31
N GLY A 398 9.00 -3.36 4.76
CA GLY A 398 8.98 -4.83 4.68
C GLY A 398 8.63 -5.55 5.98
N TYR A 399 8.42 -4.82 7.09
CA TYR A 399 7.92 -5.38 8.33
C TYR A 399 6.43 -5.75 8.22
N THR A 400 6.03 -6.77 8.97
CA THR A 400 4.62 -7.12 9.14
C THR A 400 4.06 -6.35 10.32
N SER A 401 2.99 -5.60 10.08
CA SER A 401 2.26 -4.83 11.09
C SER A 401 0.91 -5.49 11.32
N TYR A 402 0.55 -5.69 12.59
CA TYR A 402 -0.72 -6.24 13.03
C TYR A 402 -1.58 -5.13 13.61
N VAL A 403 -2.85 -5.08 13.20
CA VAL A 403 -3.79 -4.02 13.59
C VAL A 403 -5.14 -4.60 13.98
N ALA A 404 -5.84 -3.92 14.89
CA ALA A 404 -7.22 -4.21 15.21
C ALA A 404 -8.17 -3.49 14.24
N LYS A 405 -9.32 -4.09 13.94
CA LYS A 405 -10.31 -3.56 12.98
C LYS A 405 -10.79 -2.13 13.28
N ASP A 406 -11.00 -1.83 14.55
CA ASP A 406 -11.54 -0.55 15.02
C ASP A 406 -10.47 0.36 15.66
N GLU A 407 -9.20 -0.04 15.63
CA GLU A 407 -8.11 0.70 16.25
C GLU A 407 -7.18 1.32 15.20
N LYS A 408 -6.71 2.54 15.50
CA LYS A 408 -5.76 3.25 14.62
C LYS A 408 -4.31 2.91 14.92
N GLU A 409 -4.06 2.19 16.01
CA GLU A 409 -2.72 1.92 16.51
C GLU A 409 -2.27 0.53 16.10
N GLU A 410 -0.97 0.41 15.84
CA GLU A 410 -0.30 -0.86 15.60
C GLU A 410 -0.27 -1.67 16.90
N LEU A 411 -0.82 -2.89 16.87
CA LEU A 411 -0.81 -3.80 18.01
C LEU A 411 0.55 -4.46 18.19
N LEU A 412 1.12 -4.92 17.08
CA LEU A 412 2.37 -5.67 17.04
C LEU A 412 3.08 -5.42 15.71
N ARG A 413 4.41 -5.44 15.76
CA ARG A 413 5.27 -5.36 14.60
C ARG A 413 6.29 -6.48 14.61
N VAL A 414 6.45 -7.12 13.46
CA VAL A 414 7.47 -8.15 13.21
C VAL A 414 8.39 -7.66 12.10
N ASP A 415 9.62 -7.29 12.46
CA ASP A 415 10.64 -6.86 11.51
C ASP A 415 11.33 -8.07 10.85
N PRO A 416 11.77 -7.98 9.58
CA PRO A 416 12.51 -9.06 8.93
C PRO A 416 13.84 -9.32 9.65
N LYS A 417 14.00 -10.53 10.20
CA LYS A 417 15.23 -10.97 10.86
C LYS A 417 15.69 -12.32 10.33
N PRO A 418 17.01 -12.51 10.12
CA PRO A 418 17.52 -13.76 9.60
C PRO A 418 17.28 -14.90 10.61
N ASN A 419 16.81 -16.03 10.10
CA ASN A 419 16.61 -17.27 10.87
C ASN A 419 15.75 -17.09 12.14
N SER A 420 14.79 -16.17 12.09
CA SER A 420 13.87 -15.89 13.19
C SER A 420 12.47 -16.39 12.83
N LEU A 421 11.90 -17.28 13.65
CA LEU A 421 10.51 -17.70 13.49
C LEU A 421 9.62 -16.82 14.36
N ALA A 422 8.80 -15.99 13.73
CA ALA A 422 7.74 -15.24 14.40
C ALA A 422 6.44 -16.04 14.38
N LEU A 423 5.82 -16.21 15.54
CA LEU A 423 4.50 -16.80 15.72
C LEU A 423 3.56 -15.74 16.29
N VAL A 424 2.40 -15.53 15.66
CA VAL A 424 1.41 -14.55 16.11
C VAL A 424 0.03 -15.15 15.99
N TYR A 425 -0.70 -15.23 17.10
CA TYR A 425 -2.10 -15.63 17.10
C TYR A 425 -2.98 -14.40 16.84
N ILE A 426 -3.84 -14.49 15.84
CA ILE A 426 -4.77 -13.42 15.46
C ILE A 426 -6.21 -13.91 15.50
N THR A 427 -7.11 -13.00 15.88
CA THR A 427 -8.56 -13.23 15.96
C THR A 427 -9.28 -12.63 14.76
N GLU A 428 -10.60 -12.81 14.66
CA GLU A 428 -11.43 -12.22 13.62
C GLU A 428 -11.41 -10.67 13.57
N GLU A 429 -10.99 -10.02 14.66
CA GLU A 429 -10.88 -8.56 14.75
C GLU A 429 -9.46 -8.05 14.49
N THR A 430 -8.53 -8.92 14.09
CA THR A 430 -7.13 -8.58 13.83
C THR A 430 -6.73 -8.96 12.42
N ALA A 431 -6.06 -8.04 11.73
CA ALA A 431 -5.47 -8.28 10.41
C ALA A 431 -4.01 -7.85 10.41
N ASN A 432 -3.28 -8.21 9.36
CA ASN A 432 -1.91 -7.76 9.17
C ASN A 432 -1.67 -7.28 7.75
N PHE A 433 -0.66 -6.44 7.60
CA PHE A 433 -0.12 -6.04 6.31
C PHE A 433 1.41 -5.96 6.36
N ILE A 434 2.04 -6.04 5.19
CA ILE A 434 3.49 -5.88 5.04
C ILE A 434 3.74 -4.49 4.47
N LYS A 435 4.43 -3.67 5.26
CA LYS A 435 4.70 -2.27 4.90
C LYS A 435 5.51 -2.22 3.62
N TYR A 436 5.17 -1.27 2.75
CA TYR A 436 5.90 -0.95 1.53
C TYR A 436 7.42 -0.93 1.71
N VAL A 437 8.12 -1.78 0.95
CA VAL A 437 9.57 -1.80 0.88
C VAL A 437 10.03 -0.63 0.01
N ASN A 438 10.67 0.36 0.63
CA ASN A 438 11.07 1.59 -0.07
C ASN A 438 12.49 1.50 -0.64
N CYS A 439 12.89 2.52 -1.39
CA CYS A 439 14.14 2.58 -2.13
C CYS A 439 15.40 2.55 -1.27
N ARG A 440 15.32 2.80 0.05
CA ARG A 440 16.47 2.61 0.96
C ARG A 440 16.97 1.18 0.98
N ALA A 441 16.10 0.21 0.67
CA ALA A 441 16.52 -1.18 0.51
C ALA A 441 17.60 -1.33 -0.59
N ASN A 442 17.61 -0.48 -1.63
CA ASN A 442 18.65 -0.51 -2.67
C ASN A 442 20.04 -0.09 -2.16
N GLU A 443 20.13 0.54 -0.99
CA GLU A 443 21.39 0.94 -0.36
C GLU A 443 22.02 -0.22 0.43
N ARG A 444 21.28 -1.33 0.59
CA ARG A 444 21.72 -2.55 1.29
C ARG A 444 22.53 -3.47 0.41
N SER A 445 23.30 -4.35 1.05
CA SER A 445 24.02 -5.43 0.36
C SER A 445 23.06 -6.42 -0.31
N ALA A 446 21.90 -6.67 0.29
CA ALA A 446 20.80 -7.44 -0.26
C ALA A 446 19.55 -6.53 -0.35
N PRO A 447 19.11 -6.12 -1.56
CA PRO A 447 18.00 -5.19 -1.72
C PRO A 447 16.62 -5.84 -1.57
N SER A 448 16.59 -7.16 -1.41
CA SER A 448 15.37 -7.95 -1.31
C SER A 448 15.59 -9.11 -0.35
N PHE A 449 14.53 -9.55 0.31
CA PHE A 449 14.54 -10.75 1.14
C PHE A 449 13.44 -11.73 0.73
N GLN A 450 13.48 -12.94 1.27
CA GLN A 450 12.42 -13.93 1.09
C GLN A 450 11.86 -14.32 2.45
N ASP A 451 10.65 -14.87 2.46
CA ASP A 451 10.11 -15.54 3.63
C ASP A 451 9.36 -16.80 3.23
N ILE A 452 9.13 -17.65 4.23
CA ILE A 452 8.01 -18.57 4.24
C ILE A 452 7.00 -18.06 5.26
N PHE A 453 5.75 -17.90 4.83
CA PHE A 453 4.66 -17.45 5.67
C PHE A 453 3.51 -18.44 5.60
N SER A 454 3.13 -18.96 6.77
CA SER A 454 2.10 -19.98 6.92
C SER A 454 1.01 -19.51 7.87
N VAL A 455 -0.24 -19.79 7.52
CA VAL A 455 -1.43 -19.54 8.32
C VAL A 455 -2.02 -20.89 8.72
N TYR A 456 -2.22 -21.10 10.02
CA TYR A 456 -2.81 -22.32 10.58
C TYR A 456 -4.16 -22.02 11.22
N ARG A 457 -5.16 -22.82 10.86
CA ARG A 457 -6.51 -22.73 11.42
C ARG A 457 -6.84 -24.00 12.19
N GLU A 458 -7.21 -23.85 13.45
CA GLU A 458 -7.76 -24.95 14.25
C GLU A 458 -9.08 -25.44 13.65
N LYS A 459 -9.33 -26.75 13.71
CA LYS A 459 -10.63 -27.32 13.36
C LYS A 459 -11.43 -27.51 14.64
N GLU A 460 -12.63 -26.93 14.66
CA GLU A 460 -13.60 -27.12 15.73
C GLU A 460 -14.12 -28.57 15.82
#